data_AF-A0AAW0GCI4-F1
#
_entry.id   AF-A0AAW0GCI4-F1
#
_cell.length_a   1.000
_cell.length_b   1.000
_cell.length_c   1.000
_cell.angle_alpha   90.00
_cell.angle_beta   90.00
_cell.angle_gamma   90.00
#
_symmetry.space_group_name_H-M   'P 1'
#
loop_
_entity.id
_entity.type
_entity.pdbx_description
1 polymer ?
#
loop_
_entity_poly.entity_id
_entity_poly.type
_entity_poly.pdbx_seq_one_letter_code
_entity_poly.pdbx_strand_id
1 'polypeptide(L)'
;MVFRYLFQLVPEFNTFLKKNPIQGPPPDVGSELLGARLVGRWKSGAPLDLAPTADDPALGADFQRNNLFRYDCPGDFENQDRCPFAAHVRKTNPRNDLGQLGIPTEPQRIIRRGIPFGPEVSSSEEASGKTSQDRGLLFRCYQSDIAKGFEFIQRTWANAPDFPPKGIKSGFDPIIGQATDPTSRTIAGTDPRNQTCNSQSS
;
A
#
# COMPACT_ATOMS: atom_id res chain seq x y z
N MET A 1 -21.96 -8.16 -1.61
CA MET A 1 -21.44 -6.79 -1.32
C MET A 1 -20.79 -6.81 0.05
N VAL A 2 -19.66 -6.14 0.24
CA VAL A 2 -19.06 -5.89 1.56
C VAL A 2 -19.04 -4.40 1.83
N PHE A 3 -19.39 -4.01 3.05
CA PHE A 3 -19.28 -2.64 3.56
C PHE A 3 -18.38 -2.63 4.80
N ARG A 4 -17.47 -1.65 4.88
CA ARG A 4 -16.59 -1.43 6.03
C ARG A 4 -16.54 0.08 6.32
N TYR A 5 -16.74 0.44 7.58
CA TYR A 5 -16.55 1.81 8.05
C TYR A 5 -15.12 1.94 8.58
N LEU A 6 -14.22 2.53 7.78
CA LEU A 6 -12.78 2.55 8.05
C LEU A 6 -12.32 3.97 8.40
N PHE A 7 -12.04 4.22 9.67
CA PHE A 7 -11.48 5.49 10.14
C PHE A 7 -10.00 5.59 9.75
N GLN A 8 -9.53 6.79 9.44
CA GLN A 8 -8.15 7.06 9.03
C GLN A 8 -7.53 8.14 9.90
N LEU A 9 -6.42 7.78 10.53
CA LEU A 9 -5.61 8.66 11.37
C LEU A 9 -4.61 9.44 10.51
N VAL A 10 -5.12 10.44 9.76
CA VAL A 10 -4.34 11.16 8.74
C VAL A 10 -3.17 11.95 9.33
N PRO A 11 -3.34 12.78 10.39
CA PRO A 11 -2.22 13.46 11.04
C PRO A 11 -1.14 12.52 11.57
N GLU A 12 -1.54 11.37 12.13
CA GLU A 12 -0.64 10.34 12.64
C GLU A 12 0.15 9.69 11.51
N PHE A 13 -0.51 9.33 10.41
CA PHE A 13 0.15 8.78 9.22
C PHE A 13 1.14 9.79 8.60
N ASN A 14 0.76 11.06 8.48
CA ASN A 14 1.66 12.11 8.01
C ASN A 14 2.88 12.27 8.94
N THR A 15 2.65 12.22 10.26
CA THR A 15 3.73 12.29 11.26
C THR A 15 4.64 11.07 11.17
N PHE A 16 4.09 9.87 10.95
CA PHE A 16 4.86 8.64 10.75
C PHE A 16 5.80 8.78 9.54
N LEU A 17 5.31 9.28 8.40
CA LEU A 17 6.14 9.51 7.22
C LEU A 17 7.26 10.51 7.49
N LYS A 18 6.93 11.68 8.07
CA LYS A 18 7.89 12.74 8.41
C LYS A 18 9.00 12.27 9.37
N LYS A 19 8.69 11.31 10.26
CA LYS A 19 9.64 10.73 11.23
C LYS A 19 10.50 9.62 10.64
N ASN A 20 10.11 9.03 9.53
CA ASN A 20 10.79 7.88 8.92
C ASN A 20 11.14 8.15 7.44
N PRO A 21 11.76 9.29 7.09
CA PRO A 21 12.08 9.55 5.69
C PRO A 21 13.05 8.50 5.16
N ILE A 22 12.83 8.06 3.92
CA ILE A 22 13.83 7.26 3.21
C ILE A 22 15.10 8.11 3.09
N GLN A 23 16.22 7.52 3.49
CA GLN A 23 17.51 8.21 3.49
C GLN A 23 18.02 8.37 2.04
N GLY A 24 18.88 9.36 1.80
CA GLY A 24 19.40 9.66 0.45
C GLY A 24 18.82 10.94 -0.16
N PRO A 25 17.52 11.03 -0.47
CA PRO A 25 16.90 12.28 -0.90
C PRO A 25 16.69 13.25 0.29
N PRO A 26 16.33 14.52 0.02
CA PRO A 26 15.86 15.44 1.05
C PRO A 26 14.73 14.84 1.90
N PRO A 27 14.65 15.13 3.22
CA PRO A 27 13.70 14.46 4.12
C PRO A 27 12.22 14.55 3.73
N ASP A 28 11.80 15.67 3.15
CA ASP A 28 10.46 15.88 2.60
C ASP A 28 10.19 14.92 1.44
N VAL A 29 11.10 14.86 0.47
CA VAL A 29 11.03 13.93 -0.66
C VAL A 29 11.09 12.47 -0.20
N GLY A 30 11.95 12.16 0.78
CA GLY A 30 12.07 10.82 1.37
C GLY A 30 10.81 10.37 2.12
N SER A 31 10.09 11.31 2.74
CA SER A 31 8.80 11.07 3.40
C SER A 31 7.69 10.78 2.38
N GLU A 32 7.67 11.54 1.27
CA GLU A 32 6.72 11.30 0.18
C GLU A 32 6.97 9.97 -0.53
N LEU A 33 8.25 9.67 -0.80
CA LEU A 33 8.65 8.38 -1.38
C LEU A 33 8.27 7.22 -0.45
N LEU A 34 8.43 7.36 0.86
CA LEU A 34 7.96 6.33 1.80
C LEU A 34 6.46 6.11 1.66
N GLY A 35 5.66 7.17 1.69
CA GLY A 35 4.20 7.06 1.49
C GLY A 35 3.84 6.37 0.17
N ALA A 36 4.52 6.74 -0.92
CA ALA A 36 4.35 6.12 -2.22
C ALA A 36 4.73 4.62 -2.23
N ARG A 37 5.75 4.23 -1.46
CA ARG A 37 6.20 2.84 -1.29
C ARG A 37 5.27 1.99 -0.43
N LEU A 38 4.67 2.56 0.61
CA LEU A 38 3.64 1.86 1.41
C LEU A 38 2.39 1.56 0.57
N VAL A 39 1.99 2.50 -0.29
CA VAL A 39 0.78 2.36 -1.12
C VAL A 39 1.07 1.58 -2.41
N GLY A 40 2.24 1.78 -3.00
CA GLY A 40 2.64 1.33 -4.35
C GLY A 40 2.28 2.33 -5.47
N ARG A 41 1.90 3.56 -5.10
CA ARG A 41 1.61 4.69 -6.01
C ARG A 41 1.92 6.01 -5.32
N TRP A 42 2.36 6.99 -6.09
CA TRP A 42 2.43 8.38 -5.63
C TRP A 42 1.03 8.96 -5.39
N LYS A 43 0.95 10.09 -4.66
CA LYS A 43 -0.32 10.80 -4.41
C LYS A 43 -1.02 11.24 -5.71
N SER A 44 -0.25 11.52 -6.76
CA SER A 44 -0.75 11.82 -8.11
C SER A 44 -1.49 10.64 -8.78
N GLY A 45 -1.26 9.41 -8.32
CA GLY A 45 -1.72 8.18 -8.94
C GLY A 45 -0.65 7.46 -9.78
N ALA A 46 0.50 8.07 -10.03
CA ALA A 46 1.59 7.43 -10.77
C ALA A 46 2.03 6.12 -10.09
N PRO A 47 2.08 4.98 -10.81
CA PRO A 47 2.49 3.72 -10.22
C PRO A 47 3.99 3.69 -9.96
N LEU A 48 4.36 3.30 -8.76
CA LEU A 48 5.76 3.23 -8.35
C LEU A 48 6.55 2.23 -9.21
N ASP A 49 5.87 1.19 -9.71
CA ASP A 49 6.45 0.21 -10.65
C ASP A 49 6.91 0.83 -11.98
N LEU A 50 6.42 2.01 -12.37
CA LEU A 50 6.85 2.74 -13.57
C LEU A 50 7.68 3.99 -13.23
N ALA A 51 7.40 4.62 -12.10
CA ALA A 51 8.09 5.82 -11.61
C ALA A 51 8.65 5.59 -10.19
N PRO A 52 9.75 4.82 -10.03
CA PRO A 52 10.18 4.29 -8.74
C PRO A 52 10.88 5.30 -7.82
N THR A 53 11.41 6.39 -8.37
CA THR A 53 12.28 7.33 -7.65
C THR A 53 11.70 8.74 -7.51
N ALA A 54 10.79 9.14 -8.40
CA ALA A 54 10.15 10.45 -8.40
C ALA A 54 8.72 10.34 -8.91
N ASP A 55 7.85 11.26 -8.46
CA ASP A 55 6.48 11.35 -8.95
C ASP A 55 6.45 11.80 -10.43
N ASP A 56 5.45 11.32 -11.15
CA ASP A 56 5.12 11.75 -12.51
C ASP A 56 3.60 12.00 -12.59
N PRO A 57 3.14 13.23 -12.28
CA PRO A 57 1.71 13.55 -12.31
C PRO A 57 1.07 13.37 -13.68
N ALA A 58 1.82 13.54 -14.77
CA ALA A 58 1.31 13.32 -16.12
C ALA A 58 1.06 11.83 -16.39
N LEU A 59 1.94 10.95 -15.92
CA LEU A 59 1.68 9.52 -15.89
C LEU A 59 0.50 9.18 -14.99
N GLY A 60 0.39 9.78 -13.79
CA GLY A 60 -0.72 9.55 -12.86
C GLY A 60 -2.10 9.85 -13.47
N ALA A 61 -2.20 10.95 -14.22
CA ALA A 61 -3.42 11.39 -14.88
C ALA A 61 -3.78 10.60 -16.17
N ASP A 62 -2.85 9.81 -16.70
CA ASP A 62 -3.04 9.08 -17.96
C ASP A 62 -3.66 7.69 -17.72
N PHE A 63 -4.97 7.56 -17.95
CA PHE A 63 -5.71 6.31 -17.77
C PHE A 63 -5.26 5.15 -18.68
N GLN A 64 -4.54 5.42 -19.78
CA GLN A 64 -4.01 4.38 -20.67
C GLN A 64 -2.67 3.83 -20.17
N ARG A 65 -1.90 4.63 -19.41
CA ARG A 65 -0.56 4.26 -18.94
C ARG A 65 -0.48 3.95 -17.45
N ASN A 66 -1.27 4.61 -16.61
CA ASN A 66 -1.15 4.55 -15.14
C ASN A 66 -1.47 3.17 -14.51
N ASN A 67 -1.90 2.20 -15.31
CA ASN A 67 -2.14 0.83 -14.87
C ASN A 67 -1.47 -0.23 -15.74
N LEU A 68 -0.68 0.18 -16.74
CA LEU A 68 0.03 -0.68 -17.70
C LEU A 68 1.37 -1.15 -17.12
N PHE A 69 1.30 -2.03 -16.12
CA PHE A 69 2.45 -2.63 -15.47
C PHE A 69 2.04 -3.96 -14.82
N ARG A 70 2.98 -4.87 -14.57
CA ARG A 70 2.64 -6.18 -13.99
C ARG A 70 3.59 -6.67 -12.89
N TYR A 71 4.54 -5.84 -12.43
CA TYR A 71 5.64 -6.25 -11.54
C TYR A 71 6.56 -7.28 -12.18
N ASP A 72 6.96 -7.01 -13.42
CA ASP A 72 7.71 -7.91 -14.29
C ASP A 72 8.88 -7.21 -15.01
N CYS A 73 9.32 -6.04 -14.51
CA CYS A 73 10.60 -5.50 -14.96
C CYS A 73 11.74 -6.42 -14.47
N PRO A 74 12.89 -6.44 -15.16
CA PRO A 74 14.04 -7.23 -14.72
C PRO A 74 14.41 -6.93 -13.26
N GLY A 75 14.42 -7.97 -12.42
CA GLY A 75 14.73 -7.87 -10.99
C GLY A 75 13.52 -7.74 -10.05
N ASP A 76 12.32 -7.43 -10.56
CA ASP A 76 11.12 -7.23 -9.71
C ASP A 76 10.64 -8.49 -8.98
N PHE A 77 11.10 -9.66 -9.43
CA PHE A 77 10.77 -10.92 -8.79
C PHE A 77 11.70 -11.23 -7.62
N GLU A 78 12.96 -10.80 -7.71
CA GLU A 78 14.04 -11.07 -6.77
C GLU A 78 14.25 -9.94 -5.76
N ASN A 79 13.88 -8.71 -6.13
CA ASN A 79 14.21 -7.51 -5.37
C ASN A 79 12.99 -6.55 -5.25
N GLN A 80 13.14 -5.55 -4.39
CA GLN A 80 12.09 -4.58 -4.06
C GLN A 80 12.46 -3.15 -4.47
N ASP A 81 13.40 -2.97 -5.41
CA ASP A 81 13.92 -1.64 -5.78
C ASP A 81 12.80 -0.74 -6.31
N ARG A 82 11.99 -1.26 -7.23
CA ARG A 82 10.88 -0.51 -7.83
C ARG A 82 9.70 -0.39 -6.88
N CYS A 83 9.12 -1.52 -6.46
CA CYS A 83 7.92 -1.54 -5.62
C CYS A 83 8.02 -2.62 -4.53
N PRO A 84 7.83 -2.27 -3.23
CA PRO A 84 7.84 -3.26 -2.16
C PRO A 84 6.79 -4.37 -2.37
N PHE A 85 7.12 -5.61 -2.01
CA PHE A 85 6.18 -6.74 -2.10
C PHE A 85 4.97 -6.56 -1.19
N ALA A 86 5.14 -5.84 -0.09
CA ALA A 86 4.09 -5.52 0.87
C ALA A 86 3.30 -4.24 0.55
N ALA A 87 3.62 -3.53 -0.54
CA ALA A 87 2.87 -2.35 -0.94
C ALA A 87 1.38 -2.67 -1.13
N HIS A 88 0.51 -1.78 -0.67
CA HIS A 88 -0.94 -2.02 -0.60
C HIS A 88 -1.54 -2.54 -1.93
N VAL A 89 -1.23 -1.88 -3.05
CA VAL A 89 -1.77 -2.30 -4.36
C VAL A 89 -1.18 -3.61 -4.89
N ARG A 90 0.03 -3.99 -4.45
CA ARG A 90 0.70 -5.26 -4.81
C ARG A 90 0.16 -6.41 -3.97
N LYS A 91 -0.06 -6.20 -2.66
CA LYS A 91 -0.76 -7.14 -1.77
C LYS A 91 -2.19 -7.45 -2.24
N THR A 92 -2.93 -6.42 -2.65
CA THR A 92 -4.36 -6.56 -3.01
C THR A 92 -4.60 -6.94 -4.47
N ASN A 93 -3.59 -6.79 -5.33
CA ASN A 93 -3.58 -7.31 -6.70
C ASN A 93 -2.13 -7.66 -7.12
N PRO A 94 -1.69 -8.92 -6.89
CA PRO A 94 -0.29 -9.34 -7.07
C PRO A 94 0.20 -9.40 -8.52
N ARG A 95 -0.70 -9.34 -9.51
CA ARG A 95 -0.38 -9.40 -10.95
C ARG A 95 0.58 -10.57 -11.27
N ASN A 96 1.76 -10.30 -11.83
CA ASN A 96 2.69 -11.36 -12.21
C ASN A 96 3.41 -12.02 -11.04
N ASP A 97 3.33 -11.50 -9.80
CA ASP A 97 3.86 -12.24 -8.64
C ASP A 97 3.23 -13.62 -8.50
N LEU A 98 1.94 -13.73 -8.85
CA LEU A 98 1.21 -15.00 -8.91
C LEU A 98 1.05 -15.50 -10.35
N GLY A 99 0.92 -14.59 -11.32
CA GLY A 99 0.76 -14.93 -12.74
C GLY A 99 1.93 -15.75 -13.30
N GLN A 100 3.18 -15.42 -12.92
CA GLN A 100 4.35 -16.20 -13.34
C GLN A 100 4.38 -17.62 -12.76
N LEU A 101 3.70 -17.83 -11.62
CA LEU A 101 3.57 -19.13 -10.95
C LEU A 101 2.39 -19.94 -11.49
N GLY A 102 1.67 -19.42 -12.49
CA GLY A 102 0.45 -20.04 -13.01
C GLY A 102 -0.72 -20.01 -12.03
N ILE A 103 -0.67 -19.16 -10.99
CA ILE A 103 -1.72 -19.06 -9.99
C ILE A 103 -2.75 -18.01 -10.44
N PRO A 104 -4.00 -18.40 -10.75
CA PRO A 104 -5.03 -17.47 -11.18
C PRO A 104 -5.44 -16.53 -10.05
N THR A 105 -5.76 -15.28 -10.38
CA THR A 105 -6.18 -14.24 -9.42
C THR A 105 -7.54 -13.62 -9.75
N GLU A 106 -8.17 -14.08 -10.83
CA GLU A 106 -9.50 -13.68 -11.29
C GLU A 106 -10.57 -13.86 -10.19
N PRO A 107 -10.59 -14.96 -9.41
CA PRO A 107 -11.56 -15.13 -8.33
C PRO A 107 -11.41 -14.11 -7.18
N GLN A 108 -10.23 -13.52 -7.04
CA GLN A 108 -9.92 -12.54 -5.98
C GLN A 108 -10.24 -11.10 -6.41
N ARG A 109 -10.67 -10.86 -7.65
CA ARG A 109 -10.94 -9.49 -8.12
C ARG A 109 -12.21 -8.93 -7.47
N ILE A 110 -12.11 -7.68 -7.04
CA ILE A 110 -13.22 -6.91 -6.46
C ILE A 110 -13.43 -5.60 -7.23
N ILE A 111 -14.69 -5.17 -7.36
CA ILE A 111 -15.05 -3.83 -7.83
C ILE A 111 -15.24 -2.95 -6.61
N ARG A 112 -14.43 -1.88 -6.48
CA ARG A 112 -14.51 -0.93 -5.35
C ARG A 112 -15.40 0.26 -5.71
N ARG A 113 -16.27 0.65 -4.77
CA ARG A 113 -17.15 1.84 -4.80
C ARG A 113 -17.11 2.55 -3.45
N GLY A 114 -15.89 2.77 -2.94
CA GLY A 114 -15.69 3.49 -1.69
C GLY A 114 -15.81 5.01 -1.87
N ILE A 115 -16.18 5.71 -0.81
CA ILE A 115 -16.25 7.17 -0.75
C ILE A 115 -15.67 7.67 0.58
N PRO A 116 -14.85 8.73 0.59
CA PRO A 116 -14.39 9.33 1.84
C PRO A 116 -15.55 9.90 2.69
N PHE A 117 -15.35 9.99 4.00
CA PHE A 117 -16.25 10.69 4.91
C PHE A 117 -15.46 11.54 5.91
N GLY A 118 -16.16 12.49 6.54
CA GLY A 118 -15.59 13.38 7.53
C GLY A 118 -14.98 14.65 6.92
N PRO A 119 -14.56 15.60 7.76
CA PRO A 119 -13.93 16.83 7.31
C PRO A 119 -12.47 16.60 6.92
N GLU A 120 -11.92 17.55 6.16
CA GLU A 120 -10.48 17.66 5.94
C GLU A 120 -9.72 17.82 7.27
N VAL A 121 -8.40 17.61 7.22
CA VAL A 121 -7.52 17.84 8.38
C VAL A 121 -7.51 19.34 8.70
N SER A 122 -7.86 19.68 9.94
CA SER A 122 -7.81 21.06 10.42
C SER A 122 -6.37 21.51 10.72
N SER A 123 -6.13 22.82 10.74
CA SER A 123 -4.82 23.37 11.09
C SER A 123 -4.34 22.94 12.48
N SER A 124 -5.24 22.76 13.44
CA SER A 124 -4.91 22.27 14.80
C SER A 124 -4.53 20.79 14.81
N GLU A 125 -5.16 19.96 13.98
CA GLU A 125 -4.80 18.54 13.83
C GLU A 125 -3.44 18.39 13.14
N GLU A 126 -3.17 19.17 12.09
CA GLU A 126 -1.86 19.18 11.43
C GLU A 126 -0.75 19.65 12.38
N ALA A 127 -1.00 20.70 13.17
CA ALA A 127 -0.01 21.21 14.13
C ALA A 127 0.26 20.25 15.29
N SER A 128 -0.76 19.53 15.78
CA SER A 128 -0.61 18.58 16.88
C SER A 128 -0.15 17.18 16.44
N GLY A 129 -0.30 16.86 15.15
CA GLY A 129 -0.06 15.52 14.61
C GLY A 129 -1.06 14.48 15.13
N LYS A 130 -2.24 14.92 15.61
CA LYS A 130 -3.26 14.06 16.22
C LYS A 130 -4.63 14.31 15.61
N THR A 131 -5.37 13.23 15.38
CA THR A 131 -6.77 13.28 14.95
C THR A 131 -7.67 13.75 16.08
N SER A 132 -8.55 14.70 15.80
CA SER A 132 -9.61 15.16 16.72
C SER A 132 -11.02 15.03 16.12
N GLN A 133 -11.13 14.90 14.80
CA GLN A 133 -12.39 14.67 14.09
C GLN A 133 -12.35 13.39 13.28
N ASP A 134 -13.46 12.67 13.31
CA ASP A 134 -13.62 11.41 12.59
C ASP A 134 -13.65 11.63 11.08
N ARG A 135 -12.76 10.90 10.39
CA ARG A 135 -12.66 10.86 8.93
C ARG A 135 -12.18 9.50 8.46
N GLY A 136 -12.37 9.23 7.19
CA GLY A 136 -11.80 8.03 6.57
C GLY A 136 -12.56 7.58 5.33
N LEU A 137 -12.76 6.28 5.19
CA LEU A 137 -13.33 5.65 4.01
C LEU A 137 -14.57 4.81 4.35
N LEU A 138 -15.70 5.14 3.73
CA LEU A 138 -16.83 4.23 3.59
C LEU A 138 -16.48 3.22 2.50
N PHE A 139 -15.73 2.18 2.87
CA PHE A 139 -15.31 1.17 1.91
C PHE A 139 -16.48 0.30 1.50
N ARG A 140 -16.65 0.14 0.19
CA ARG A 140 -17.61 -0.79 -0.40
C ARG A 140 -16.97 -1.55 -1.54
N CYS A 141 -17.18 -2.86 -1.58
CA CYS A 141 -16.78 -3.66 -2.74
C CYS A 141 -17.81 -4.73 -3.12
N TYR A 142 -17.68 -5.17 -4.37
CA TYR A 142 -18.52 -6.20 -4.98
C TYR A 142 -17.66 -7.32 -5.55
N GLN A 143 -18.13 -8.53 -5.33
CA GLN A 143 -17.61 -9.80 -5.83
C GLN A 143 -18.77 -10.80 -5.84
N SER A 144 -18.65 -11.86 -6.64
CA SER A 144 -19.62 -12.96 -6.65
C SER A 144 -19.54 -13.84 -5.40
N ASP A 145 -18.35 -13.91 -4.77
CA ASP A 145 -18.07 -14.74 -3.59
C ASP A 145 -17.18 -13.96 -2.61
N ILE A 146 -17.69 -13.65 -1.41
CA ILE A 146 -16.97 -12.88 -0.39
C ILE A 146 -15.73 -13.62 0.10
N ALA A 147 -15.82 -14.94 0.23
CA ALA A 147 -14.73 -15.78 0.73
C ALA A 147 -13.55 -15.79 -0.24
N LYS A 148 -13.80 -15.62 -1.54
CA LYS A 148 -12.76 -15.53 -2.59
C LYS A 148 -12.28 -14.11 -2.86
N GLY A 149 -13.13 -13.09 -2.67
CA GLY A 149 -12.78 -11.68 -2.87
C GLY A 149 -12.24 -11.03 -1.60
N PHE A 150 -13.07 -10.20 -0.96
CA PHE A 150 -12.67 -9.36 0.18
C PHE A 150 -12.05 -10.15 1.35
N GLU A 151 -12.66 -11.27 1.77
CA GLU A 151 -12.15 -12.03 2.90
C GLU A 151 -10.76 -12.60 2.61
N PHE A 152 -10.58 -13.16 1.40
CA PHE A 152 -9.30 -13.71 0.96
C PHE A 152 -8.21 -12.64 0.89
N ILE A 153 -8.51 -11.50 0.26
CA ILE A 153 -7.57 -10.38 0.16
C ILE A 153 -7.15 -9.93 1.56
N GLN A 154 -8.09 -9.75 2.50
CA GLN A 154 -7.76 -9.28 3.83
C GLN A 154 -6.96 -10.33 4.62
N ARG A 155 -7.47 -11.57 4.72
CA ARG A 155 -6.89 -12.60 5.60
C ARG A 155 -5.63 -13.24 5.01
N THR A 156 -5.68 -13.62 3.73
CA THR A 156 -4.65 -14.45 3.10
C THR A 156 -3.55 -13.62 2.46
N TRP A 157 -3.81 -12.35 2.10
CA TRP A 157 -2.81 -11.47 1.49
C TRP A 157 -2.36 -10.34 2.40
N ALA A 158 -3.28 -9.43 2.78
CA ALA A 158 -2.93 -8.22 3.52
C ALA A 158 -2.44 -8.51 4.95
N ASN A 159 -3.08 -9.45 5.65
CA ASN A 159 -2.71 -9.85 7.00
C ASN A 159 -1.59 -10.92 7.04
N ALA A 160 -1.15 -11.44 5.90
CA ALA A 160 -0.17 -12.52 5.83
C ALA A 160 1.25 -11.95 5.60
N PRO A 161 2.16 -11.99 6.58
CA PRO A 161 3.50 -11.41 6.45
C PRO A 161 4.39 -12.14 5.44
N ASP A 162 4.09 -13.40 5.14
CA ASP A 162 4.85 -14.24 4.20
C ASP A 162 4.30 -14.20 2.77
N PHE A 163 3.25 -13.40 2.51
CA PHE A 163 2.68 -13.19 1.17
C PHE A 163 3.27 -11.95 0.50
N PRO A 164 3.54 -11.90 -0.82
CA PRO A 164 3.51 -12.99 -1.79
C PRO A 164 4.63 -14.03 -1.56
N PRO A 165 4.50 -15.26 -2.12
CA PRO A 165 5.45 -16.35 -1.90
C PRO A 165 6.79 -16.09 -2.62
N LYS A 166 7.62 -15.22 -2.03
CA LYS A 166 8.91 -14.75 -2.59
C LYS A 166 10.13 -15.29 -1.87
N GLY A 167 9.95 -16.22 -0.92
CA GLY A 167 11.03 -16.72 -0.06
C GLY A 167 11.55 -15.70 0.95
N ILE A 168 10.95 -14.50 1.03
CA ILE A 168 11.24 -13.47 2.03
C ILE A 168 9.95 -13.07 2.77
N LYS A 169 10.09 -12.67 4.04
CA LYS A 169 8.98 -12.12 4.82
C LYS A 169 8.80 -10.64 4.46
N SER A 170 7.89 -10.35 3.52
CA SER A 170 7.63 -8.98 3.09
C SER A 170 6.92 -8.14 4.16
N GLY A 171 6.20 -8.79 5.06
CA GLY A 171 5.44 -8.16 6.13
C GLY A 171 3.98 -7.91 5.78
N PHE A 172 3.30 -7.17 6.65
CA PHE A 172 1.89 -6.83 6.53
C PHE A 172 1.67 -5.77 5.44
N ASP A 173 0.45 -5.73 4.90
CA ASP A 173 -0.01 -4.54 4.19
C ASP A 173 -0.01 -3.34 5.16
N PRO A 174 0.69 -2.24 4.85
CA PRO A 174 0.90 -1.14 5.79
C PRO A 174 -0.34 -0.24 5.96
N ILE A 175 -1.36 -0.41 5.13
CA ILE A 175 -2.57 0.41 5.13
C ILE A 175 -3.74 -0.34 5.77
N ILE A 176 -3.94 -1.61 5.41
CA ILE A 176 -5.09 -2.40 5.86
C ILE A 176 -4.71 -3.67 6.61
N GLY A 177 -3.43 -4.01 6.71
CA GLY A 177 -2.96 -5.20 7.42
C GLY A 177 -3.26 -5.13 8.91
N GLN A 178 -3.87 -6.20 9.42
CA GLN A 178 -4.23 -6.36 10.83
C GLN A 178 -3.53 -7.59 11.40
N ALA A 179 -2.95 -7.43 12.58
CA ALA A 179 -2.38 -8.50 13.38
C ALA A 179 -3.16 -8.65 14.69
N THR A 180 -3.18 -9.86 15.25
CA THR A 180 -3.78 -10.11 16.58
C THR A 180 -3.06 -9.30 17.67
N ASP A 181 -1.74 -9.20 17.56
CA ASP A 181 -0.92 -8.28 18.34
C ASP A 181 -0.47 -7.12 17.44
N PRO A 182 -0.99 -5.89 17.65
CA PRO A 182 -0.64 -4.72 16.84
C PRO A 182 0.86 -4.42 16.80
N THR A 183 1.63 -4.78 17.84
CA THR A 183 3.08 -4.54 17.91
C THR A 183 3.89 -5.46 16.98
N SER A 184 3.25 -6.51 16.44
CA SER A 184 3.88 -7.47 15.53
C SER A 184 3.83 -7.05 14.05
N ARG A 185 3.18 -5.92 13.72
CA ARG A 185 3.10 -5.45 12.33
C ARG A 185 4.44 -4.88 11.86
N THR A 186 5.09 -5.61 10.95
CA THR A 186 6.30 -5.18 10.28
C THR A 186 6.10 -5.12 8.77
N ILE A 187 6.87 -4.28 8.10
CA ILE A 187 6.99 -4.24 6.64
C ILE A 187 8.46 -4.15 6.24
N ALA A 188 8.86 -4.90 5.22
CA ALA A 188 10.20 -4.89 4.63
C ALA A 188 10.20 -4.24 3.23
N GLY A 189 11.39 -3.90 2.73
CA GLY A 189 11.57 -3.37 1.37
C GLY A 189 11.19 -1.91 1.16
N THR A 190 10.85 -1.16 2.22
CA THR A 190 10.46 0.25 2.09
C THR A 190 11.62 1.18 1.75
N ASP A 191 12.87 0.86 2.09
CA ASP A 191 14.06 1.53 1.53
C ASP A 191 14.62 0.67 0.39
N PRO A 192 14.65 1.16 -0.87
CA PRO A 192 15.18 0.38 -1.99
C PRO A 192 16.66 -0.01 -1.80
N ARG A 193 17.43 0.78 -1.04
CA ARG A 193 18.86 0.51 -0.79
C ARG A 193 19.07 -0.44 0.39
N ASN A 194 18.02 -0.75 1.16
CA ASN A 194 18.09 -1.64 2.31
C ASN A 194 16.81 -2.47 2.44
N GLN A 195 16.75 -3.53 1.62
CA GLN A 195 15.54 -4.32 1.44
C GLN A 195 15.20 -5.25 2.62
N THR A 196 16.11 -5.43 3.58
CA THR A 196 15.92 -6.24 4.79
C THR A 196 15.48 -5.43 6.02
N CYS A 197 15.46 -4.09 5.92
CA CYS A 197 15.08 -3.24 7.04
C CYS A 197 13.57 -3.29 7.27
N ASN A 198 13.16 -3.81 8.43
CA ASN A 198 11.78 -3.79 8.87
C ASN A 198 11.43 -2.39 9.39
N SER A 199 10.50 -1.69 8.77
CA SER A 199 9.83 -0.56 9.42
C SER A 199 8.62 -1.09 10.21
N GLN A 200 8.50 -0.69 11.48
CA GLN A 200 7.31 -1.00 12.27
C GLN A 200 6.20 -0.01 11.89
N SER A 201 5.08 -0.50 11.40
CA SER A 201 3.88 0.32 11.21
C SER A 201 3.10 0.32 12.52
N SER A 202 3.35 1.30 13.38
CA SER A 202 2.55 1.54 14.59
C SER A 202 1.17 2.07 14.23
#